data_AF-A0A9P6RAI1-F1
#
_entry.id   AF-A0A9P6RAI1-F1
#
_cell.length_a   1.000
_cell.length_b   1.000
_cell.length_c   1.000
_cell.angle_alpha   90.00
_cell.angle_beta   90.00
_cell.angle_gamma   90.00
#
_symmetry.space_group_name_H-M   'P 1'
#
loop_
_entity.id
_entity.type
_entity.pdbx_description
1 polymer ?
#
loop_
_entity_poly.entity_id
_entity_poly.type
_entity_poly.pdbx_seq_one_letter_code
_entity_poly.pdbx_strand_id
1 'polypeptide(L)'
;MDWGFVRLLVRCFESYYPETLGVCVVHRAPFVFWGVWKLIQPLLDTVELHKVISRERRPPITHYDGLDDWKYEYVPATAGENAAMEDVAKKKELQKERHGLETKFDAATREWIKNVNGKNSSERDEIAQELREQYTRMTPYVRAKNLYQRWGVVHDGQVT
;
A
#
# COMPACT_ATOMS: atom_id res chain seq x y z
N MET A 1 -4.52 -26.52 14.68
CA MET A 1 -4.32 -25.92 13.34
C MET A 1 -5.70 -25.66 12.76
N ASP A 2 -5.95 -24.45 12.25
CA ASP A 2 -7.20 -24.13 11.58
C ASP A 2 -7.16 -24.60 10.12
N TRP A 3 -7.81 -25.73 9.85
CA TRP A 3 -7.86 -26.32 8.51
C TRP A 3 -8.75 -25.56 7.53
N GLY A 4 -9.73 -24.80 8.02
CA GLY A 4 -10.59 -23.96 7.18
C GLY A 4 -9.79 -22.82 6.57
N PHE A 5 -8.98 -22.15 7.41
CA PHE A 5 -8.07 -21.10 6.97
C PHE A 5 -7.02 -21.62 5.98
N VAL A 6 -6.40 -22.78 6.24
CA VAL A 6 -5.38 -23.37 5.35
C VAL A 6 -5.97 -23.65 3.95
N ARG A 7 -7.16 -24.24 3.87
CA ARG A 7 -7.82 -24.52 2.58
C ARG A 7 -8.21 -23.24 1.84
N LEU A 8 -8.67 -22.22 2.56
CA LEU A 8 -8.96 -20.91 1.97
C LEU A 8 -7.70 -20.30 1.36
N LEU A 9 -6.60 -20.29 2.13
CA LEU A 9 -5.33 -19.72 1.71
C LEU A 9 -4.79 -20.41 0.46
N VAL A 10 -4.77 -21.75 0.44
CA VAL A 10 -4.38 -22.56 -0.73
C VAL A 10 -5.21 -22.19 -1.95
N ARG A 11 -6.54 -22.20 -1.83
CA ARG A 11 -7.44 -21.84 -2.95
C ARG A 11 -7.20 -20.43 -3.48
N CYS A 12 -6.91 -19.48 -2.59
CA CYS A 12 -6.62 -18.11 -2.99
C CYS A 12 -5.32 -18.00 -3.78
N PHE A 13 -4.26 -18.71 -3.36
CA PHE A 13 -3.00 -18.73 -4.10
C PHE A 13 -3.16 -19.36 -5.49
N GLU A 14 -3.85 -20.50 -5.57
CA GLU A 14 -4.09 -21.18 -6.85
C GLU A 14 -4.98 -20.37 -7.80
N SER A 15 -6.04 -19.73 -7.28
CA SER A 15 -7.05 -19.08 -8.13
C SER A 15 -6.72 -17.65 -8.51
N TYR A 16 -6.07 -16.88 -7.62
CA TYR A 16 -5.87 -15.44 -7.80
C TYR A 16 -4.40 -15.03 -7.95
N TYR A 17 -3.46 -15.89 -7.53
CA TYR A 17 -2.03 -15.58 -7.57
C TYR A 17 -1.18 -16.73 -8.17
N PRO A 18 -1.59 -17.33 -9.31
CA PRO A 18 -0.88 -18.45 -9.90
C PRO A 18 0.55 -18.06 -10.27
N GLU A 19 1.51 -18.95 -9.98
CA GLU A 19 2.95 -18.78 -10.29
C GLU A 19 3.62 -17.52 -9.72
N THR A 20 2.99 -16.84 -8.75
CA THR A 20 3.61 -15.69 -8.05
C THR A 20 4.61 -16.12 -7.00
N LEU A 21 4.45 -17.34 -6.45
CA LEU A 21 5.38 -17.89 -5.48
C LEU A 21 6.65 -18.34 -6.20
N GLY A 22 7.78 -17.68 -5.92
CA GLY A 22 9.10 -18.12 -6.38
C GLY A 22 9.73 -19.11 -5.40
N VAL A 23 9.72 -18.77 -4.11
CA VAL A 23 10.29 -19.62 -3.06
C VAL A 23 9.74 -19.26 -1.68
N CYS A 24 9.44 -20.27 -0.87
CA CYS A 24 8.98 -20.13 0.51
C CYS A 24 10.02 -20.75 1.45
N VAL A 25 10.65 -19.93 2.29
CA VAL A 25 11.62 -20.41 3.28
C VAL A 25 10.96 -20.51 4.63
N VAL A 26 10.93 -21.71 5.21
CA VAL A 26 10.40 -21.93 6.56
C VAL A 26 11.55 -21.81 7.57
N HIS A 27 11.49 -20.79 8.42
CA HIS A 27 12.50 -20.47 9.44
C HIS A 27 12.03 -20.85 10.85
N ARG A 28 12.95 -21.38 11.68
CA ARG A 28 12.69 -21.84 13.07
C ARG A 28 11.41 -22.66 13.21
N ALA A 29 11.18 -23.56 12.24
CA ALA A 29 10.04 -24.46 12.27
C ALA A 29 10.12 -25.37 13.52
N PRO A 30 9.03 -25.52 14.29
CA PRO A 30 9.02 -26.51 15.36
C PRO A 30 9.16 -27.90 14.77
N PHE A 31 9.71 -28.86 15.52
CA PHE A 31 9.98 -30.21 15.00
C PHE A 31 8.73 -30.89 14.40
N VAL A 32 7.53 -30.59 14.92
CA VAL A 32 6.24 -31.11 14.43
C VAL A 32 5.84 -30.57 13.05
N PHE A 33 6.43 -29.46 12.59
CA PHE A 33 6.05 -28.79 11.35
C PHE A 33 6.10 -29.74 10.15
N TRP A 34 7.14 -30.56 10.05
CA TRP A 34 7.31 -31.50 8.93
C TRP A 34 6.26 -32.60 8.92
N GLY A 35 5.73 -32.98 10.08
CA GLY A 35 4.60 -33.91 10.17
C GLY A 35 3.33 -33.29 9.62
N VAL A 36 3.08 -32.01 9.95
CA VAL A 36 1.90 -31.29 9.46
C VAL A 36 2.04 -30.89 7.99
N TRP A 37 3.25 -30.56 7.55
CA TRP A 37 3.55 -30.26 6.15
C TRP A 37 3.09 -31.40 5.23
N LYS A 38 3.36 -32.66 5.59
CA LYS A 38 2.89 -33.84 4.85
C LYS A 38 1.37 -33.93 4.68
N LEU A 39 0.60 -33.32 5.57
CA LEU A 39 -0.87 -33.25 5.47
C LEU A 39 -1.33 -32.11 4.56
N ILE A 40 -0.50 -31.07 4.38
CA ILE A 40 -0.77 -29.90 3.53
C ILE A 40 -0.33 -30.18 2.08
N GLN A 41 0.75 -30.93 1.87
CA GLN A 41 1.28 -31.23 0.53
C GLN A 41 0.23 -31.72 -0.49
N PRO A 42 -0.73 -32.59 -0.14
CA PRO A 42 -1.76 -33.05 -1.09
C PRO A 42 -2.76 -31.97 -1.51
N LEU A 43 -2.79 -30.84 -0.79
CA LEU A 43 -3.67 -29.72 -1.09
C LEU A 43 -3.01 -28.71 -2.06
N LEU A 44 -1.70 -28.82 -2.30
CA LEU A 44 -0.92 -27.91 -3.14
C LEU A 44 -0.53 -28.58 -4.45
N ASP A 45 -0.37 -27.80 -5.52
CA ASP A 45 0.15 -28.31 -6.78
C ASP A 45 1.65 -28.70 -6.69
N THR A 46 2.03 -29.71 -7.47
CA THR A 46 3.36 -30.31 -7.54
C THR A 46 4.49 -29.30 -7.81
N VAL A 47 4.24 -28.25 -8.60
CA VAL A 47 5.22 -27.21 -8.89
C VAL A 47 5.51 -26.33 -7.67
N GLU A 48 4.50 -26.11 -6.81
CA GLU A 48 4.62 -25.28 -5.60
C GLU A 48 5.32 -26.01 -4.44
N LEU A 49 5.20 -27.34 -4.38
CA LEU A 49 5.83 -28.16 -3.34
C LEU A 49 7.35 -27.98 -3.29
N HIS A 50 8.00 -27.86 -4.45
CA HIS A 50 9.45 -27.73 -4.55
C HIS A 50 9.94 -26.34 -4.14
N LYS A 51 9.03 -25.35 -4.07
CA LYS A 51 9.33 -23.98 -3.68
C LYS A 51 9.40 -23.82 -2.16
N VAL A 52 8.82 -24.75 -1.39
CA VAL A 52 8.87 -24.71 0.08
C VAL A 52 10.10 -25.45 0.59
N ILE A 53 11.02 -24.70 1.20
CA ILE A 53 12.31 -25.21 1.66
C ILE A 53 12.57 -24.87 3.13
N SER A 54 13.28 -25.76 3.81
CA SER A 54 13.81 -25.49 5.15
C SER A 54 14.93 -24.44 5.10
N ARG A 55 14.98 -23.57 6.11
CA ARG A 55 16.06 -22.59 6.29
C ARG A 55 17.46 -23.20 6.33
N GLU A 56 17.60 -24.44 6.82
CA GLU A 56 18.90 -25.15 6.88
C GLU A 56 19.62 -25.25 5.51
N ARG A 57 18.89 -25.06 4.40
CA ARG A 57 19.41 -25.18 3.03
C ARG A 57 19.84 -23.86 2.38
N ARG A 58 19.88 -22.71 3.10
CA ARG A 58 20.25 -21.40 2.51
C ARG A 58 21.22 -20.56 3.34
N PRO A 59 22.00 -19.66 2.68
CA PRO A 59 22.78 -18.64 3.37
C PRO A 59 21.89 -17.69 4.18
N PRO A 60 22.43 -17.07 5.25
CA PRO A 60 21.66 -16.27 6.20
C PRO A 60 21.02 -15.02 5.58
N ILE A 61 19.74 -14.79 5.91
CA ILE A 61 19.00 -13.56 5.64
C ILE A 61 18.84 -12.82 6.98
N THR A 62 18.87 -11.50 6.94
CA THR A 62 19.45 -10.63 7.98
C THR A 62 18.67 -10.49 9.28
N HIS A 63 17.34 -10.43 9.28
CA HIS A 63 16.55 -10.38 10.52
C HIS A 63 16.33 -11.74 11.21
N TYR A 64 17.10 -12.72 10.77
CA TYR A 64 16.95 -14.11 11.12
C TYR A 64 18.27 -14.76 11.48
N ASP A 65 19.33 -13.99 11.80
CA ASP A 65 20.76 -14.32 12.06
C ASP A 65 21.72 -13.89 10.91
N GLY A 66 21.55 -12.70 10.31
CA GLY A 66 22.52 -12.14 9.35
C GLY A 66 23.12 -10.79 9.79
N LEU A 67 23.80 -10.10 8.87
CA LEU A 67 24.64 -8.92 9.16
C LEU A 67 23.91 -7.55 9.19
N ASP A 68 22.70 -7.44 8.66
CA ASP A 68 21.93 -6.19 8.67
C ASP A 68 21.16 -6.07 9.99
N ASP A 69 21.47 -5.00 10.70
CA ASP A 69 21.02 -4.65 12.04
C ASP A 69 19.73 -3.82 12.03
N TRP A 70 19.09 -3.66 10.87
CA TRP A 70 17.82 -2.95 10.76
C TRP A 70 16.77 -3.54 11.72
N LYS A 71 16.08 -2.64 12.41
CA LYS A 71 15.00 -2.97 13.35
C LYS A 71 13.78 -2.16 12.96
N TYR A 72 12.65 -2.84 12.89
CA TYR A 72 11.38 -2.16 12.75
C TYR A 72 11.06 -1.43 14.05
N GLU A 73 10.99 -0.10 13.99
CA GLU A 73 10.51 0.74 15.07
C GLU A 73 9.20 1.42 14.66
N TYR A 74 8.14 1.14 15.42
CA TYR A 74 6.87 1.83 15.22
C TYR A 74 6.95 3.24 15.80
N VAL A 75 6.72 4.26 14.97
CA VAL A 75 6.66 5.66 15.42
C VAL A 75 5.22 5.99 15.84
N PRO A 76 4.94 6.15 17.15
CA PRO A 76 3.60 6.45 17.63
C PRO A 76 3.14 7.85 17.22
N ALA A 77 1.83 8.08 17.31
CA ALA A 77 1.26 9.41 17.16
C ALA A 77 1.77 10.35 18.25
N THR A 78 2.09 11.59 17.88
CA THR A 78 2.46 12.64 18.84
C THR A 78 1.25 13.53 19.18
N ALA A 79 1.16 13.98 20.43
CA ALA A 79 0.09 14.87 20.84
C ALA A 79 0.16 16.19 20.04
N GLY A 80 -0.97 16.65 19.51
CA GLY A 80 -1.06 17.87 18.70
C GLY A 80 -0.59 17.73 17.25
N GLU A 81 -0.18 16.54 16.79
CA GLU A 81 0.35 16.38 15.41
C GLU A 81 -0.69 16.67 14.31
N ASN A 82 -1.98 16.62 14.66
CA ASN A 82 -3.12 16.88 13.79
C ASN A 82 -3.89 18.15 14.21
N ALA A 83 -3.27 19.07 14.97
CA ALA A 83 -3.93 20.29 15.46
C ALA A 83 -4.56 21.13 14.33
N ALA A 84 -3.99 21.11 13.12
CA ALA A 84 -4.56 21.77 11.94
C ALA A 84 -5.98 21.27 11.60
N MET A 85 -6.35 20.04 11.96
CA MET A 85 -7.70 19.51 11.75
C MET A 85 -8.75 20.17 12.64
N GLU A 86 -8.35 20.84 13.72
CA GLU A 86 -9.27 21.60 14.59
C GLU A 86 -9.67 22.95 13.97
N ASP A 87 -8.92 23.44 12.97
CA ASP A 87 -9.25 24.66 12.24
C ASP A 87 -10.35 24.40 11.18
N VAL A 88 -11.59 24.39 11.67
CA VAL A 88 -12.79 24.19 10.86
C VAL A 88 -13.00 25.34 9.86
N ALA A 89 -12.58 26.56 10.20
CA ALA A 89 -12.75 27.73 9.34
C ALA A 89 -11.87 27.60 8.10
N LYS A 90 -10.58 27.30 8.29
CA LYS A 90 -9.63 27.12 7.19
C LYS A 90 -9.95 25.89 6.35
N LYS A 91 -10.38 24.80 6.98
CA LYS A 91 -10.88 23.61 6.28
C LYS A 91 -12.02 23.97 5.32
N LYS A 92 -13.01 24.75 5.78
CA LYS A 92 -14.17 25.15 4.96
C LYS A 92 -13.76 26.08 3.81
N GLU A 93 -12.83 27.01 4.05
CA GLU A 93 -12.24 27.88 3.03
C GLU A 93 -11.58 27.06 1.90
N LEU A 94 -10.70 26.12 2.26
CA LEU A 94 -9.98 25.27 1.31
C LEU A 94 -10.92 24.31 0.57
N GLN A 95 -11.95 23.79 1.23
CA GLN A 95 -12.98 22.98 0.57
C GLN A 95 -13.77 23.79 -0.46
N LYS A 96 -14.08 25.06 -0.15
CA LYS A 96 -14.76 25.95 -1.09
C LYS A 96 -13.90 26.25 -2.32
N GLU A 97 -12.61 26.54 -2.10
CA GLU A 97 -11.64 26.71 -3.20
C GLU A 97 -11.60 25.46 -4.09
N ARG A 98 -11.51 24.27 -3.47
CA ARG A 98 -11.50 23.00 -4.19
C ARG A 98 -12.75 22.78 -5.05
N HIS A 99 -13.94 23.00 -4.50
CA HIS A 99 -15.18 22.87 -5.28
C HIS A 99 -15.23 23.83 -6.48
N GLY A 100 -14.62 25.01 -6.36
CA GLY A 100 -14.42 25.92 -7.49
C GLY A 100 -13.56 25.30 -8.59
N LEU A 101 -12.43 24.70 -8.23
CA LEU A 101 -11.55 23.98 -9.17
C LEU A 101 -12.24 22.75 -9.78
N GLU A 102 -12.97 21.96 -8.99
CA GLU A 102 -13.74 20.81 -9.45
C GLU A 102 -14.79 21.23 -10.49
N THR A 103 -15.49 22.34 -10.26
CA THR A 103 -16.46 22.88 -11.22
C THR A 103 -15.80 23.30 -12.55
N LYS A 104 -14.62 23.94 -12.48
CA LYS A 104 -13.84 24.30 -13.68
C LYS A 104 -13.37 23.06 -14.44
N PHE A 105 -12.85 22.07 -13.71
CA PHE A 105 -12.39 20.81 -14.28
C PHE A 105 -13.53 20.05 -14.97
N ASP A 106 -14.72 20.01 -14.35
CA ASP A 106 -15.91 19.42 -14.93
C ASP A 106 -16.35 20.13 -16.21
N ALA A 107 -16.32 21.46 -16.23
CA ALA A 107 -16.64 22.25 -17.43
C ALA A 107 -15.64 21.96 -18.56
N ALA A 108 -14.34 22.04 -18.28
CA ALA A 108 -13.28 21.73 -19.24
C ALA A 108 -13.36 20.28 -19.75
N THR A 109 -13.69 19.33 -18.87
CA THR A 109 -13.88 17.92 -19.25
C THR A 109 -15.10 17.74 -20.16
N ARG A 110 -16.21 18.42 -19.89
CA ARG A 110 -17.41 18.39 -20.76
C ARG A 110 -17.13 18.96 -22.15
N GLU A 111 -16.31 20.00 -22.26
CA GLU A 111 -15.91 20.56 -23.54
C GLU A 111 -14.95 19.64 -24.30
N TRP A 112 -13.97 19.06 -23.59
CA TRP A 112 -13.05 18.09 -24.16
C TRP A 112 -13.78 16.85 -24.71
N ILE A 113 -14.81 16.33 -24.01
CA ILE A 113 -15.63 15.20 -24.48
C ILE A 113 -16.32 15.50 -25.83
N LYS A 114 -16.66 16.76 -26.12
CA LYS A 114 -17.27 17.13 -27.40
C LYS A 114 -16.27 17.13 -28.56
N ASN A 115 -14.98 17.28 -28.26
CA ASN A 115 -13.90 17.46 -29.24
C ASN A 115 -12.79 16.40 -29.09
N VAL A 116 -13.15 15.15 -28.79
CA VAL A 116 -12.17 14.07 -28.55
C VAL A 116 -11.42 13.75 -29.84
N ASN A 117 -10.11 14.05 -29.84
CA ASN A 117 -9.21 13.83 -30.98
C ASN A 117 -8.00 12.94 -30.62
N GLY A 118 -8.10 12.18 -29.52
CA GLY A 118 -7.03 11.33 -29.01
C GLY A 118 -5.91 12.06 -28.24
N LYS A 119 -6.02 13.38 -28.04
CA LYS A 119 -5.13 14.17 -27.18
C LYS A 119 -5.89 14.73 -25.97
N ASN A 120 -5.22 14.83 -24.82
CA ASN A 120 -5.75 15.56 -23.67
C ASN A 120 -5.84 17.07 -23.96
N SER A 121 -6.78 17.75 -23.31
CA SER A 121 -6.82 19.21 -23.28
C SER A 121 -5.74 19.73 -22.32
N SER A 122 -4.89 20.65 -22.77
CA SER A 122 -3.87 21.30 -21.93
C SER A 122 -4.49 22.05 -20.75
N GLU A 123 -5.63 22.71 -20.98
CA GLU A 123 -6.40 23.40 -19.93
C GLU A 123 -6.86 22.41 -18.84
N ARG A 124 -7.31 21.21 -19.25
CA ARG A 124 -7.71 20.18 -18.29
C ARG A 124 -6.52 19.68 -17.47
N ASP A 125 -5.36 19.51 -18.11
CA ASP A 125 -4.14 19.05 -17.44
C ASP A 125 -3.59 20.13 -16.46
N GLU A 126 -3.68 21.41 -16.81
CA GLU A 126 -3.35 22.55 -15.93
C GLU A 126 -4.26 22.58 -14.69
N ILE A 127 -5.58 22.47 -14.88
CA ILE A 127 -6.54 22.42 -13.76
C ILE A 127 -6.31 21.17 -12.90
N ALA A 128 -5.92 20.03 -13.50
CA ALA A 128 -5.58 18.82 -12.75
C ALA A 128 -4.35 19.04 -11.85
N GLN A 129 -3.36 19.80 -12.33
CA GLN A 129 -2.21 20.19 -11.52
C GLN A 129 -2.63 21.10 -10.37
N GLU A 130 -3.44 22.12 -10.63
CA GLU A 130 -3.98 23.00 -9.57
C GLU A 130 -4.76 22.20 -8.51
N LEU A 131 -5.59 21.24 -8.92
CA LEU A 131 -6.33 20.36 -8.01
C LEU A 131 -5.41 19.52 -7.11
N ARG A 132 -4.25 19.09 -7.64
CA ARG A 132 -3.24 18.34 -6.89
C ARG A 132 -2.55 19.22 -5.86
N GLU A 133 -2.09 20.41 -6.27
CA GLU A 133 -1.44 21.38 -5.38
C GLU A 133 -2.40 21.85 -4.28
N GLN A 134 -3.66 22.11 -4.65
CA GLN A 134 -4.73 22.44 -3.71
C GLN A 134 -4.96 21.30 -2.71
N TYR A 135 -4.99 20.04 -3.17
CA TYR A 135 -5.17 18.89 -2.27
C TYR A 135 -4.00 18.77 -1.28
N THR A 136 -2.77 19.01 -1.73
CA THR A 136 -1.59 19.05 -0.85
C THR A 136 -1.80 20.07 0.27
N ARG A 137 -2.23 21.30 -0.05
CA ARG A 137 -2.52 22.34 0.96
C ARG A 137 -3.67 21.96 1.90
N MET A 138 -4.68 21.25 1.40
CA MET A 138 -5.84 20.82 2.18
C MET A 138 -5.56 19.61 3.08
N THR A 139 -4.57 18.77 2.72
CA THR A 139 -4.29 17.49 3.39
C THR A 139 -4.18 17.59 4.92
N PRO A 140 -3.46 18.55 5.52
CA PRO A 140 -3.34 18.65 6.98
C PRO A 140 -4.66 18.91 7.72
N TYR A 141 -5.67 19.44 7.03
CA TYR A 141 -6.97 19.81 7.62
C TYR A 141 -8.02 18.69 7.49
N VAL A 142 -7.80 17.72 6.60
CA VAL A 142 -8.78 16.66 6.28
C VAL A 142 -8.29 15.26 6.62
N ARG A 143 -6.98 15.05 6.78
CA ARG A 143 -6.39 13.74 7.01
C ARG A 143 -5.32 13.81 8.10
N ALA A 144 -5.38 12.86 9.03
CA ALA A 144 -4.33 12.68 10.03
C ALA A 144 -2.99 12.26 9.41
N LYS A 145 -1.87 12.56 10.07
CA LYS A 145 -0.55 12.10 9.67
C LYS A 145 -0.46 10.57 9.68
N ASN A 146 0.02 10.00 8.59
CA ASN A 146 0.24 8.55 8.47
C ASN A 146 1.67 8.15 8.87
N LEU A 147 1.92 6.84 8.95
CA LEU A 147 3.24 6.31 9.35
C LEU A 147 4.37 6.78 8.42
N TYR A 148 4.14 6.84 7.11
CA TYR A 148 5.14 7.28 6.14
C TYR A 148 5.54 8.75 6.31
N GLN A 149 4.58 9.61 6.70
CA GLN A 149 4.84 11.00 7.04
C GLN A 149 5.61 11.11 8.36
N ARG A 150 5.33 10.23 9.34
CA ARG A 150 6.11 10.17 10.60
C ARG A 150 7.53 9.64 10.39
N TRP A 151 7.72 8.76 9.42
CA TRP A 151 9.05 8.28 9.01
C TRP A 151 9.83 9.27 8.15
N GLY A 152 9.21 10.38 7.72
CA GLY A 152 9.87 11.35 6.84
C GLY A 152 10.10 10.85 5.41
N VAL A 153 9.39 9.80 4.97
CA VAL A 153 9.47 9.30 3.58
C VAL A 153 8.53 10.08 2.66
N VAL A 154 7.49 10.70 3.23
CA VAL A 154 6.51 11.49 2.50
C VAL A 154 6.44 12.89 3.08
N HIS A 155 6.75 13.88 2.25
CA HIS A 155 6.63 15.31 2.57
C HIS A 155 5.59 15.93 1.66
N ASP A 156 4.52 16.51 2.24
CA ASP A 156 3.53 17.33 1.51
C ASP A 156 3.03 16.76 0.17
N GLY A 157 2.78 15.44 0.13
CA GLY A 157 2.27 14.76 -1.06
C GLY A 157 3.32 14.42 -2.13
N GLN A 158 4.60 14.62 -1.84
CA GLN A 158 5.74 14.12 -2.60
C GLN A 158 6.43 12.99 -1.82
N VAL A 159 6.83 11.95 -2.54
CA VAL A 159 7.66 10.87 -2.00
C VAL A 159 9.11 11.22 -2.32
N THR A 160 9.94 11.31 -1.29
CA THR A 160 11.39 11.51 -1.40
C THR A 160 12.13 10.18 -1.32
#